data_AF-A0A9K3L0P4-F1
#
_entry.id   AF-A0A9K3L0P4-F1
#
_cell.length_a   1.000
_cell.length_b   1.000
_cell.length_c   1.000
_cell.angle_alpha   90.00
_cell.angle_beta   90.00
_cell.angle_gamma   90.00
#
_symmetry.space_group_name_H-M   'P 1'
#
loop_
_entity.id
_entity.type
_entity.pdbx_description
1 polymer ?
#
loop_
_entity_poly.entity_id
_entity_poly.type
_entity_poly.pdbx_seq_one_letter_code
_entity_poly.pdbx_strand_id
1 'polypeptide(L)'
;MKRVCSIFFTIAVAACHAGTFRDDRGVTHEISGKPTIVTFAHTAVTLSHFGLDRSQLVGVYGEFVHDGSDYDFENLQRGSTYPADPTPEEMEFITSVPHISPSCLRGYCQEFDLDIFRDVKPDYIVMHGYRGDLWGFDADKEKQVVNIIGKPIIYIDVAQQGANCISEKDHESCYGKSMIEVVEQYYELAKALGVNIPSSVEQDRLDLCKAAETFQDAAEIAHANGVRAIAGYISVNEFRNATSYLAYPPDDMVLRMFEELGMPLIHPGICQAEGCSQNYFWEWIPTNALFPQCSPGQDPVTCDGEVLYPADMWLYDHRTTLSFTSPDFRNSFPDPAVLRGQYEYWPIGGGIISFKHAAEILSIMAPALAKMERIHDRTPCTAANVSSIEHAQDGLAAGSYACFDRAVHRASYLQCPAMKKKVSNGAIIGICCGVVGLLLGVALLYYRKKRSVKKENLEEGKPESSPEATNNDSTTMPHGLS
;
A
#
# COMPACT_ATOMS: atom_id res chain seq x y z
N MET A 1 25.91 5.05 -68.54
CA MET A 1 25.13 5.52 -67.36
C MET A 1 24.48 4.31 -66.69
N LYS A 2 25.05 3.79 -65.60
CA LYS A 2 24.42 2.79 -64.73
C LYS A 2 24.47 3.37 -63.31
N ARG A 3 23.32 3.74 -62.75
CA ARG A 3 23.21 4.18 -61.36
C ARG A 3 23.02 2.95 -60.48
N VAL A 4 23.98 2.69 -59.60
CA VAL A 4 23.86 1.74 -58.50
C VAL A 4 23.21 2.48 -57.34
N CYS A 5 22.09 1.97 -56.86
CA CYS A 5 21.38 2.48 -55.68
C CYS A 5 21.84 1.64 -54.49
N SER A 6 22.68 2.20 -53.60
CA SER A 6 23.04 1.56 -52.33
C SER A 6 21.99 1.90 -51.28
N ILE A 7 21.26 0.88 -50.84
CA ILE A 7 20.37 0.94 -49.68
C ILE A 7 21.23 0.72 -48.43
N PHE A 8 21.39 1.75 -47.61
CA PHE A 8 21.98 1.64 -46.27
C PHE A 8 20.89 1.18 -45.29
N PHE A 9 20.99 -0.07 -44.83
CA PHE A 9 20.26 -0.55 -43.66
C PHE A 9 20.88 0.12 -42.42
N THR A 10 20.15 1.04 -41.80
CA THR A 10 20.53 1.59 -40.49
C THR A 10 19.99 0.62 -39.45
N ILE A 11 20.84 -0.22 -38.89
CA ILE A 11 20.51 -1.04 -37.73
C ILE A 11 20.38 -0.07 -36.55
N ALA A 12 19.15 0.19 -36.11
CA ALA A 12 18.88 0.89 -34.87
C ALA A 12 19.37 -0.01 -33.73
N VAL A 13 20.55 0.31 -33.18
CA VAL A 13 20.99 -0.24 -31.90
C VAL A 13 20.02 0.33 -30.87
N ALA A 14 19.10 -0.49 -30.38
CA ALA A 14 18.28 -0.14 -29.22
C ALA A 14 19.25 0.24 -28.10
N ALA A 15 19.20 1.50 -27.67
CA ALA A 15 19.97 1.95 -26.52
C ALA A 15 19.48 1.16 -25.31
N CYS A 16 20.25 0.15 -24.91
CA CYS A 16 20.03 -0.58 -23.68
C CYS A 16 20.18 0.45 -22.55
N HIS A 17 19.07 0.89 -21.96
CA HIS A 17 19.11 1.71 -20.75
C HIS A 17 19.69 0.83 -19.65
N ALA A 18 20.91 1.13 -19.21
CA ALA A 18 21.44 0.61 -17.97
C ALA A 18 20.87 1.45 -16.83
N GLY A 19 20.12 0.82 -15.93
CA GLY A 19 19.70 1.39 -14.66
C GLY A 19 20.75 1.12 -13.59
N THR A 20 20.88 2.03 -12.62
CA THR A 20 21.71 1.84 -11.42
C THR A 20 20.83 1.90 -10.19
N PHE A 21 21.00 0.96 -9.27
CA PHE A 21 20.30 0.97 -7.98
C PHE A 21 21.31 0.77 -6.86
N ARG A 22 21.31 1.67 -5.86
CA ARG A 22 22.10 1.49 -4.65
C ARG A 22 21.18 1.00 -3.53
N ASP A 23 21.52 -0.17 -3.01
CA ASP A 23 20.72 -0.87 -2.02
C ASP A 23 21.06 -0.43 -0.58
N ASP A 24 20.33 -0.91 0.42
CA ASP A 24 20.52 -0.47 1.82
C ASP A 24 21.79 -1.02 2.49
N ARG A 25 22.47 -1.99 1.85
CA ARG A 25 23.82 -2.42 2.23
C ARG A 25 24.89 -1.57 1.56
N GLY A 26 24.49 -0.53 0.82
CA GLY A 26 25.37 0.38 0.11
C GLY A 26 25.96 -0.21 -1.18
N VAL A 27 25.52 -1.40 -1.60
CA VAL A 27 25.96 -2.05 -2.84
C VAL A 27 25.30 -1.37 -4.02
N THR A 28 26.09 -1.00 -5.02
CA THR A 28 25.57 -0.43 -6.28
C THR A 28 25.42 -1.55 -7.30
N HIS A 29 24.20 -1.73 -7.78
CA HIS A 29 23.81 -2.70 -8.78
C HIS A 29 23.70 -2.03 -10.13
N GLU A 30 24.51 -2.48 -11.08
CA GLU A 30 24.45 -2.09 -12.49
C GLU A 30 23.50 -3.06 -13.20
N ILE A 31 22.35 -2.56 -13.65
CA ILE A 31 21.25 -3.37 -14.18
C ILE A 31 21.04 -3.00 -15.65
N SER A 32 21.26 -3.95 -16.55
CA SER A 32 21.09 -3.72 -17.99
C SER A 32 19.83 -4.38 -18.53
N GLY A 33 19.04 -3.63 -19.31
CA GLY A 33 17.90 -4.19 -20.03
C GLY A 33 16.71 -4.47 -19.13
N LYS A 34 16.15 -5.68 -19.21
CA LYS A 34 14.99 -6.15 -18.44
C LYS A 34 15.31 -7.51 -17.83
N PRO A 35 16.09 -7.55 -16.73
CA PRO A 35 16.47 -8.81 -16.11
C PRO A 35 15.25 -9.58 -15.61
N THR A 36 15.41 -10.91 -15.52
CA THR A 36 14.51 -11.75 -14.75
C THR A 36 14.85 -11.70 -13.26
N ILE A 37 13.84 -11.77 -12.40
CA ILE A 37 14.02 -11.71 -10.95
C ILE A 37 13.26 -12.80 -10.23
N VAL A 38 13.79 -13.17 -9.06
CA VAL A 38 13.09 -13.85 -7.98
C VAL A 38 12.96 -12.89 -6.81
N THR A 39 11.82 -12.88 -6.14
CA THR A 39 11.60 -12.06 -4.94
C THR A 39 10.57 -12.66 -3.99
N PHE A 40 10.43 -12.09 -2.80
CA PHE A 40 9.39 -12.48 -1.83
C PHE A 40 8.00 -12.20 -2.42
N ALA A 41 7.00 -13.04 -2.13
CA ALA A 41 5.70 -12.94 -2.78
C ALA A 41 5.04 -11.55 -2.64
N HIS A 42 5.03 -10.94 -1.43
CA HIS A 42 4.47 -9.58 -1.25
C HIS A 42 5.34 -8.49 -1.92
N THR A 43 6.65 -8.72 -2.04
CA THR A 43 7.54 -7.84 -2.81
C THR A 43 7.25 -7.94 -4.32
N ALA A 44 6.87 -9.13 -4.82
CA ALA A 44 6.44 -9.30 -6.20
C ALA A 44 5.14 -8.52 -6.47
N VAL A 45 4.17 -8.57 -5.56
CA VAL A 45 2.95 -7.75 -5.63
C VAL A 45 3.29 -6.26 -5.60
N THR A 46 4.17 -5.85 -4.68
CA THR A 46 4.68 -4.47 -4.60
C THR A 46 5.22 -3.97 -5.94
N LEU A 47 6.10 -4.76 -6.58
CA LEU A 47 6.70 -4.39 -7.86
C LEU A 47 5.69 -4.49 -9.03
N SER A 48 4.65 -5.33 -8.93
CA SER A 48 3.59 -5.42 -9.94
C SER A 48 2.76 -4.14 -10.02
N HIS A 49 2.57 -3.45 -8.88
CA HIS A 49 1.94 -2.12 -8.84
C HIS A 49 2.76 -1.08 -9.61
N PHE A 50 4.08 -1.29 -9.72
CA PHE A 50 4.97 -0.48 -10.56
C PHE A 50 5.13 -1.02 -11.99
N GLY A 51 4.42 -2.09 -12.35
CA GLY A 51 4.39 -2.65 -13.71
C GLY A 51 5.22 -3.90 -13.93
N LEU A 52 5.77 -4.53 -12.88
CA LEU A 52 6.44 -5.82 -13.01
C LEU A 52 5.44 -6.85 -13.56
N ASP A 53 5.84 -7.56 -14.62
CA ASP A 53 5.01 -8.58 -15.26
C ASP A 53 5.72 -9.93 -15.32
N ARG A 54 5.01 -10.93 -15.85
CA ARG A 54 5.47 -12.33 -15.97
C ARG A 54 6.65 -12.51 -16.93
N SER A 55 7.04 -11.50 -17.70
CA SER A 55 8.24 -11.56 -18.55
C SER A 55 9.53 -11.30 -17.75
N GLN A 56 9.42 -10.68 -16.57
CA GLN A 56 10.54 -10.40 -15.67
C GLN A 56 10.45 -11.16 -14.34
N LEU A 57 9.26 -11.46 -13.82
CA LEU A 57 9.14 -12.30 -12.63
C LEU A 57 9.22 -13.79 -13.03
N VAL A 58 10.26 -14.50 -12.56
CA VAL A 58 10.46 -15.93 -12.87
C VAL A 58 10.29 -16.86 -11.68
N GLY A 59 10.07 -16.31 -10.48
CA GLY A 59 9.69 -17.09 -9.30
C GLY A 59 9.46 -16.23 -8.08
N VAL A 60 8.74 -16.78 -7.12
CA VAL A 60 8.48 -16.16 -5.81
C VAL A 60 8.84 -17.11 -4.67
N TYR A 61 9.20 -16.55 -3.53
CA TYR A 61 9.46 -17.31 -2.29
C TYR A 61 8.70 -16.71 -1.10
N GLY A 62 8.60 -17.49 -0.02
CA GLY A 62 7.87 -17.10 1.20
C GLY A 62 6.35 -17.13 1.06
N GLU A 63 5.65 -16.72 2.11
CA GLU A 63 4.19 -16.82 2.21
C GLU A 63 3.41 -15.94 1.22
N PHE A 64 2.26 -16.44 0.76
CA PHE A 64 1.33 -15.65 -0.05
C PHE A 64 0.39 -14.80 0.81
N VAL A 65 0.02 -15.31 1.99
CA VAL A 65 -0.89 -14.64 2.92
C VAL A 65 -0.35 -14.73 4.35
N HIS A 66 -0.78 -13.79 5.19
CA HIS A 66 -0.31 -13.71 6.56
C HIS A 66 -0.85 -14.85 7.44
N ASP A 67 -0.24 -15.03 8.61
CA ASP A 67 -0.72 -16.01 9.58
C ASP A 67 -2.17 -15.72 9.98
N GLY A 68 -2.95 -16.77 10.21
CA GLY A 68 -4.38 -16.67 10.52
C GLY A 68 -5.31 -16.39 9.32
N SER A 69 -4.79 -16.02 8.15
CA SER A 69 -5.58 -15.72 6.95
C SER A 69 -6.62 -16.79 6.61
N ASP A 70 -7.82 -16.36 6.18
CA ASP A 70 -8.88 -17.24 5.68
C ASP A 70 -8.86 -17.45 4.16
N TYR A 71 -7.78 -17.06 3.48
CA TYR A 71 -7.64 -17.22 2.03
C TYR A 71 -7.85 -18.68 1.59
N ASP A 72 -8.71 -18.87 0.58
CA ASP A 72 -9.02 -20.17 -0.02
C ASP A 72 -8.18 -20.39 -1.28
N PHE A 73 -7.10 -21.17 -1.15
CA PHE A 73 -6.20 -21.47 -2.26
C PHE A 73 -6.81 -22.36 -3.35
N GLU A 74 -7.94 -23.04 -3.06
CA GLU A 74 -8.70 -23.79 -4.06
C GLU A 74 -9.66 -22.88 -4.86
N ASN A 75 -9.90 -21.66 -4.39
CA ASN A 75 -10.76 -20.67 -5.04
C ASN A 75 -10.21 -19.24 -4.90
N LEU A 76 -9.18 -18.93 -5.69
CA LEU A 76 -8.46 -17.65 -5.63
C LEU A 76 -9.36 -16.41 -5.81
N GLN A 77 -10.50 -16.55 -6.50
CA GLN A 77 -11.41 -15.44 -6.78
C GLN A 77 -12.23 -15.00 -5.55
N ARG A 78 -12.28 -15.82 -4.50
CA ARG A 78 -12.98 -15.49 -3.26
C ARG A 78 -12.28 -14.36 -2.48
N GLY A 79 -10.96 -14.27 -2.58
CA GLY A 79 -10.14 -13.40 -1.74
C GLY A 79 -10.13 -13.82 -0.27
N SER A 80 -9.63 -12.92 0.58
CA SER A 80 -9.53 -13.07 2.04
C SER A 80 -10.28 -11.93 2.73
N THR A 81 -10.69 -12.16 3.98
CA THR A 81 -11.24 -11.11 4.83
C THR A 81 -10.16 -10.23 5.45
N TYR A 82 -8.88 -10.58 5.30
CA TYR A 82 -7.74 -9.83 5.80
C TYR A 82 -7.41 -8.70 4.82
N PRO A 83 -7.52 -7.42 5.22
CA PRO A 83 -7.25 -6.30 4.32
C PRO A 83 -5.78 -6.21 3.84
N ALA A 84 -4.86 -6.87 4.54
CA ALA A 84 -3.43 -6.89 4.20
C ALA A 84 -3.06 -8.03 3.23
N ASP A 85 -3.95 -9.01 3.00
CA ASP A 85 -3.67 -10.08 2.05
C ASP A 85 -3.77 -9.58 0.60
N PRO A 86 -3.03 -10.21 -0.34
CA PRO A 86 -3.17 -9.90 -1.76
C PRO A 86 -4.62 -10.05 -2.24
N THR A 87 -5.05 -9.14 -3.10
CA THR A 87 -6.32 -9.25 -3.82
C THR A 87 -6.32 -10.48 -4.75
N PRO A 88 -7.49 -10.94 -5.24
CA PRO A 88 -7.55 -12.05 -6.20
C PRO A 88 -6.68 -11.86 -7.45
N GLU A 89 -6.57 -10.63 -7.96
CA GLU A 89 -5.76 -10.28 -9.13
C GLU A 89 -4.26 -10.36 -8.81
N GLU A 90 -3.86 -9.88 -7.64
CA GLU A 90 -2.48 -9.94 -7.15
C GLU A 90 -2.08 -11.39 -6.82
N MET A 91 -3.01 -12.18 -6.27
CA MET A 91 -2.83 -13.61 -6.03
C MET A 91 -2.65 -14.37 -7.34
N GLU A 92 -3.49 -14.13 -8.36
CA GLU A 92 -3.33 -14.73 -9.69
C GLU A 92 -1.97 -14.39 -10.30
N PHE A 93 -1.45 -13.18 -10.07
CA PHE A 93 -0.12 -12.79 -10.51
C PHE A 93 0.97 -13.62 -9.82
N ILE A 94 1.00 -13.71 -8.49
CA ILE A 94 2.09 -14.43 -7.78
C ILE A 94 1.99 -15.96 -7.91
N THR A 95 0.80 -16.54 -8.09
CA THR A 95 0.63 -17.99 -8.31
C THR A 95 0.95 -18.41 -9.76
N SER A 96 1.20 -17.45 -10.66
CA SER A 96 1.47 -17.75 -12.08
C SER A 96 2.92 -18.10 -12.40
N VAL A 97 3.81 -17.99 -11.42
CA VAL A 97 5.24 -18.28 -11.54
C VAL A 97 5.63 -19.38 -10.54
N PRO A 98 6.74 -20.10 -10.75
CA PRO A 98 7.22 -21.10 -9.81
C PRO A 98 7.37 -20.55 -8.38
N HIS A 99 6.89 -21.33 -7.41
CA HIS A 99 7.09 -21.04 -6.00
C HIS A 99 8.31 -21.81 -5.49
N ILE A 100 9.33 -21.08 -5.06
CA ILE A 100 10.62 -21.59 -4.55
C ILE A 100 10.49 -22.15 -3.12
N SER A 101 9.36 -21.92 -2.47
CA SER A 101 9.08 -22.36 -1.10
C SER A 101 7.71 -23.03 -1.07
N PRO A 102 7.49 -24.15 -1.78
CA PRO A 102 6.15 -24.68 -2.06
C PRO A 102 5.32 -25.05 -0.83
N SER A 103 5.94 -25.20 0.35
CA SER A 103 5.22 -25.39 1.62
C SER A 103 4.70 -24.07 2.24
N CYS A 104 5.24 -22.93 1.81
CA CYS A 104 4.99 -21.60 2.36
C CYS A 104 3.77 -20.92 1.73
N LEU A 105 2.57 -21.43 1.97
CA LEU A 105 1.37 -20.71 1.52
C LEU A 105 0.91 -19.64 2.51
N ARG A 106 1.06 -19.89 3.81
CA ARG A 106 0.52 -19.05 4.91
C ARG A 106 1.52 -18.91 6.05
N GLY A 107 1.57 -17.72 6.66
CA GLY A 107 2.27 -17.47 7.93
C GLY A 107 3.77 -17.19 7.77
N TYR A 108 4.53 -17.24 8.86
CA TYR A 108 5.95 -16.88 8.89
C TYR A 108 6.86 -17.99 8.33
N CYS A 109 6.89 -18.14 7.02
CA CYS A 109 7.60 -19.25 6.38
C CYS A 109 8.89 -18.78 5.68
N GLN A 110 10.02 -19.32 6.13
CA GLN A 110 11.36 -18.94 5.68
C GLN A 110 12.05 -20.03 4.83
N GLU A 111 11.28 -21.00 4.32
CA GLU A 111 11.81 -22.02 3.42
C GLU A 111 12.33 -21.38 2.13
N PHE A 112 13.40 -21.93 1.57
CA PHE A 112 13.93 -21.53 0.27
C PHE A 112 14.62 -22.72 -0.39
N ASP A 113 13.99 -23.30 -1.41
CA ASP A 113 14.51 -24.46 -2.13
C ASP A 113 15.56 -24.04 -3.17
N LEU A 114 16.83 -24.41 -2.93
CA LEU A 114 17.94 -24.05 -3.81
C LEU A 114 17.90 -24.77 -5.16
N ASP A 115 17.25 -25.93 -5.28
CA ASP A 115 17.15 -26.65 -6.53
C ASP A 115 16.09 -26.02 -7.43
N ILE A 116 14.91 -25.68 -6.89
CA ILE A 116 13.91 -24.89 -7.63
C ILE A 116 14.49 -23.54 -8.04
N PHE A 117 15.21 -22.85 -7.15
CA PHE A 117 15.84 -21.57 -7.44
C PHE A 117 16.87 -21.67 -8.59
N ARG A 118 17.68 -22.74 -8.63
CA ARG A 118 18.62 -22.99 -9.74
C ARG A 118 17.89 -23.21 -11.07
N ASP A 119 16.75 -23.89 -11.04
CA ASP A 119 16.00 -24.25 -12.23
C ASP A 119 15.33 -23.05 -12.90
N VAL A 120 14.86 -22.06 -12.13
CA VAL A 120 14.21 -20.84 -12.66
C VAL A 120 15.20 -19.82 -13.25
N LYS A 121 16.51 -19.94 -12.94
CA LYS A 121 17.61 -19.17 -13.55
C LYS A 121 17.37 -17.64 -13.59
N PRO A 122 17.21 -16.99 -12.43
CA PRO A 122 17.00 -15.54 -12.39
C PRO A 122 18.31 -14.77 -12.63
N ASP A 123 18.21 -13.57 -13.20
CA ASP A 123 19.36 -12.66 -13.33
C ASP A 123 19.70 -11.95 -12.01
N TYR A 124 18.70 -11.71 -11.15
CA TYR A 124 18.82 -11.11 -9.83
C TYR A 124 17.85 -11.74 -8.82
N ILE A 125 18.18 -11.62 -7.55
CA ILE A 125 17.23 -11.82 -6.45
C ILE A 125 17.05 -10.48 -5.73
N VAL A 126 15.79 -10.09 -5.55
CA VAL A 126 15.40 -8.92 -4.76
C VAL A 126 14.86 -9.44 -3.44
N MET A 127 15.47 -9.02 -2.33
CA MET A 127 15.06 -9.44 -1.00
C MET A 127 14.80 -8.22 -0.15
N HIS A 128 13.68 -8.24 0.56
CA HIS A 128 13.51 -7.35 1.69
C HIS A 128 14.30 -7.88 2.88
N GLY A 129 14.66 -6.97 3.77
CA GLY A 129 15.28 -7.25 5.03
C GLY A 129 14.59 -6.57 6.18
N TYR A 130 14.95 -7.01 7.36
CA TYR A 130 14.47 -6.43 8.59
C TYR A 130 15.68 -6.28 9.52
N ARG A 131 16.06 -5.04 9.82
CA ARG A 131 17.15 -4.70 10.74
C ARG A 131 18.54 -5.16 10.30
N GLY A 132 18.86 -4.99 9.02
CA GLY A 132 20.14 -5.37 8.41
C GLY A 132 20.20 -6.85 7.99
N ASP A 133 19.29 -7.68 8.51
CA ASP A 133 19.22 -9.10 8.19
C ASP A 133 18.34 -9.34 6.96
N LEU A 134 18.71 -10.34 6.17
CA LEU A 134 17.91 -10.82 5.05
C LEU A 134 16.76 -11.69 5.58
N TRP A 135 15.54 -11.41 5.13
CA TRP A 135 14.40 -12.19 5.57
C TRP A 135 14.53 -13.67 5.15
N GLY A 136 14.56 -14.56 6.15
CA GLY A 136 14.64 -16.01 5.99
C GLY A 136 16.00 -16.58 5.56
N PHE A 137 17.05 -15.75 5.50
CA PHE A 137 18.39 -16.16 5.05
C PHE A 137 19.42 -15.98 6.15
N ASP A 138 20.16 -17.05 6.43
CA ASP A 138 21.44 -16.95 7.12
C ASP A 138 22.57 -16.65 6.11
N ALA A 139 23.76 -16.38 6.64
CA ALA A 139 24.93 -16.05 5.84
C ALA A 139 25.37 -17.19 4.88
N ASP A 140 25.08 -18.45 5.18
CA ASP A 140 25.47 -19.57 4.34
C ASP A 140 24.49 -19.79 3.18
N LYS A 141 23.20 -19.55 3.41
CA LYS A 141 22.18 -19.51 2.35
C LYS A 141 22.39 -18.32 1.43
N GLU A 142 22.71 -17.14 1.96
CA GLU A 142 23.08 -15.96 1.17
C GLU A 142 24.26 -16.29 0.23
N LYS A 143 25.36 -16.85 0.76
CA LYS A 143 26.51 -17.26 -0.06
C LYS A 143 26.13 -18.25 -1.16
N GLN A 144 25.28 -19.23 -0.86
CA GLN A 144 24.84 -20.21 -1.86
C GLN A 144 24.05 -19.57 -2.99
N VAL A 145 23.13 -18.65 -2.67
CA VAL A 145 22.34 -17.92 -3.66
C VAL A 145 23.24 -17.01 -4.51
N VAL A 146 24.14 -16.24 -3.88
CA VAL A 146 25.12 -15.40 -4.59
C VAL A 146 26.01 -16.22 -5.52
N ASN A 147 26.42 -17.42 -5.09
CA ASN A 147 27.21 -18.34 -5.92
C ASN A 147 26.42 -18.88 -7.13
N ILE A 148 25.10 -19.05 -7.02
CA ILE A 148 24.24 -19.51 -8.11
C ILE A 148 24.07 -18.43 -9.16
N ILE A 149 23.77 -17.19 -8.75
CA ILE A 149 23.49 -16.07 -9.68
C ILE A 149 24.75 -15.31 -10.12
N GLY A 150 25.86 -15.46 -9.40
CA GLY A 150 27.12 -14.77 -9.66
C GLY A 150 27.09 -13.25 -9.38
N LYS A 151 26.09 -12.78 -8.62
CA LYS A 151 25.86 -11.37 -8.30
C LYS A 151 25.39 -11.21 -6.83
N PRO A 152 25.63 -10.06 -6.20
CA PRO A 152 25.03 -9.75 -4.91
C PRO A 152 23.50 -9.71 -4.97
N ILE A 153 22.86 -9.99 -3.83
CA ILE A 153 21.42 -9.81 -3.63
C ILE A 153 21.09 -8.33 -3.64
N ILE A 154 19.98 -7.92 -4.30
CA ILE A 154 19.45 -6.56 -4.19
C ILE A 154 18.68 -6.47 -2.88
N TYR A 155 19.16 -5.66 -1.94
CA TYR A 155 18.66 -5.60 -0.56
C TYR A 155 17.90 -4.31 -0.22
N ILE A 156 16.66 -4.43 0.27
CA ILE A 156 15.91 -3.29 0.83
C ILE A 156 15.52 -3.61 2.27
N ASP A 157 16.07 -2.89 3.24
CA ASP A 157 15.61 -2.92 4.64
C ASP A 157 14.29 -2.15 4.71
N VAL A 158 13.25 -2.78 5.23
CA VAL A 158 11.93 -2.14 5.36
C VAL A 158 11.70 -1.54 6.75
N ALA A 159 12.55 -1.86 7.72
CA ALA A 159 12.42 -1.44 9.11
C ALA A 159 13.22 -0.18 9.42
N GLN A 160 14.52 -0.16 9.08
CA GLN A 160 15.45 0.87 9.57
C GLN A 160 16.40 1.41 8.50
N GLN A 161 16.95 2.60 8.78
CA GLN A 161 17.99 3.24 7.97
C GLN A 161 18.98 4.02 8.85
N GLY A 162 20.12 4.37 8.26
CA GLY A 162 21.23 5.06 8.94
C GLY A 162 22.59 4.61 8.40
N ALA A 163 23.67 5.24 8.87
CA ALA A 163 25.00 5.05 8.29
C ALA A 163 25.56 3.63 8.45
N ASN A 164 25.13 2.88 9.47
CA ASN A 164 25.64 1.53 9.80
C ASN A 164 24.51 0.53 10.14
N CYS A 165 23.33 0.68 9.54
CA CYS A 165 22.17 -0.17 9.82
C CYS A 165 22.20 -1.50 9.08
N ILE A 166 23.33 -2.19 9.21
CA ILE A 166 23.67 -3.40 8.44
C ILE A 166 23.69 -4.67 9.29
N SER A 167 23.50 -4.57 10.62
CA SER A 167 23.34 -5.72 11.51
C SER A 167 22.73 -5.32 12.85
N GLU A 168 22.30 -6.31 13.63
CA GLU A 168 21.71 -6.07 14.95
C GLU A 168 22.64 -5.43 16.00
N LYS A 169 23.94 -5.29 15.70
CA LYS A 169 24.96 -4.94 16.70
C LYS A 169 25.33 -3.46 16.73
N ASP A 170 25.02 -2.70 15.67
CA ASP A 170 25.48 -1.32 15.48
C ASP A 170 24.30 -0.33 15.30
N HIS A 171 23.29 -0.44 16.16
CA HIS A 171 22.01 0.29 16.02
C HIS A 171 21.95 1.71 16.59
N GLU A 172 22.99 2.21 17.27
CA GLU A 172 22.93 3.52 17.95
C GLU A 172 22.64 4.70 16.99
N SER A 173 22.85 4.51 15.68
CA SER A 173 22.56 5.51 14.63
C SER A 173 21.42 5.11 13.70
N CYS A 174 20.71 4.02 14.01
CA CYS A 174 19.60 3.53 13.21
C CYS A 174 18.29 4.14 13.66
N TYR A 175 17.40 4.35 12.71
CA TYR A 175 16.06 4.86 12.95
C TYR A 175 15.07 4.27 11.97
N GLY A 176 13.81 4.24 12.38
CA GLY A 176 12.75 3.63 11.59
C GLY A 176 12.53 4.34 10.25
N LYS A 177 12.28 3.56 9.20
CA LYS A 177 11.91 4.10 7.89
C LYS A 177 10.44 4.51 7.84
N SER A 178 10.15 5.59 7.13
CA SER A 178 8.77 5.98 6.84
C SER A 178 8.24 5.15 5.67
N MET A 179 6.96 4.79 5.68
CA MET A 179 6.36 4.01 4.59
C MET A 179 6.59 4.66 3.22
N ILE A 180 6.50 6.00 3.11
CA ILE A 180 6.72 6.69 1.82
C ILE A 180 8.16 6.54 1.32
N GLU A 181 9.14 6.50 2.21
CA GLU A 181 10.55 6.32 1.82
C GLU A 181 10.78 4.94 1.22
N VAL A 182 10.19 3.90 1.82
CA VAL A 182 10.30 2.52 1.32
C VAL A 182 9.53 2.36 0.00
N VAL A 183 8.34 2.95 -0.11
CA VAL A 183 7.57 2.97 -1.37
C VAL A 183 8.37 3.63 -2.50
N GLU A 184 8.98 4.79 -2.23
CA GLU A 184 9.82 5.48 -3.22
C GLU A 184 11.07 4.65 -3.59
N GLN A 185 11.67 3.96 -2.63
CA GLN A 185 12.81 3.07 -2.88
C GLN A 185 12.43 1.89 -3.82
N TYR A 186 11.28 1.25 -3.61
CA TYR A 186 10.79 0.22 -4.53
C TYR A 186 10.43 0.79 -5.91
N TYR A 187 9.93 2.03 -5.98
CA TYR A 187 9.69 2.71 -7.25
C TYR A 187 11.00 2.99 -8.02
N GLU A 188 12.06 3.42 -7.32
CA GLU A 188 13.39 3.56 -7.91
C GLU A 188 13.97 2.21 -8.36
N LEU A 189 13.78 1.16 -7.57
CA LEU A 189 14.18 -0.19 -7.95
C LEU A 189 13.46 -0.66 -9.22
N ALA A 190 12.14 -0.47 -9.32
CA ALA A 190 11.37 -0.85 -10.50
C ALA A 190 11.91 -0.16 -11.77
N LYS A 191 12.25 1.14 -11.68
CA LYS A 191 12.89 1.86 -12.79
C LYS A 191 14.26 1.29 -13.14
N ALA A 192 15.09 0.97 -12.14
CA ALA A 192 16.41 0.40 -12.36
C ALA A 192 16.35 -1.01 -12.99
N LEU A 193 15.33 -1.80 -12.65
CA LEU A 193 15.01 -3.10 -13.25
C LEU A 193 14.44 -3.01 -14.68
N GLY A 194 14.30 -1.80 -15.24
CA GLY A 194 13.76 -1.60 -16.58
C GLY A 194 12.27 -1.97 -16.71
N VAL A 195 11.55 -1.99 -15.59
CA VAL A 195 10.10 -2.26 -15.57
C VAL A 195 9.37 -1.18 -16.37
N ASN A 196 8.35 -1.58 -17.14
CA ASN A 196 7.50 -0.65 -17.87
C ASN A 196 6.53 0.04 -16.90
N ILE A 197 6.95 1.14 -16.27
CA ILE A 197 6.11 1.88 -15.33
C ILE A 197 4.80 2.34 -16.01
N PRO A 198 3.63 1.82 -15.59
CA PRO A 198 2.37 2.17 -16.21
C PRO A 198 1.93 3.57 -15.79
N SER A 199 1.08 4.22 -16.60
CA SER A 199 0.55 5.54 -16.26
C SER A 199 -0.37 5.54 -15.03
N SER A 200 -0.83 4.36 -14.57
CA SER A 200 -1.61 4.21 -13.34
C SER A 200 -0.81 4.59 -12.10
N VAL A 201 0.52 4.46 -12.10
CA VAL A 201 1.35 4.85 -10.94
C VAL A 201 1.19 6.33 -10.58
N GLU A 202 1.00 7.20 -11.57
CA GLU A 202 0.71 8.63 -11.31
C GLU A 202 -0.65 8.84 -10.64
N GLN A 203 -1.62 7.97 -10.96
CA GLN A 203 -2.93 7.97 -10.30
C GLN A 203 -2.81 7.45 -8.88
N ASP A 204 -2.04 6.37 -8.64
CA ASP A 204 -1.80 5.83 -7.31
C ASP A 204 -1.10 6.85 -6.39
N ARG A 205 -0.12 7.61 -6.91
CA ARG A 205 0.52 8.72 -6.19
C ARG A 205 -0.48 9.83 -5.84
N LEU A 206 -1.38 10.17 -6.77
CA LEU A 206 -2.42 11.17 -6.52
C LEU A 206 -3.43 10.69 -5.47
N ASP A 207 -3.79 9.41 -5.50
CA ASP A 207 -4.74 8.82 -4.57
C ASP A 207 -4.13 8.67 -3.17
N LEU A 208 -2.84 8.32 -3.06
CA LEU A 208 -2.10 8.38 -1.79
C LEU A 208 -2.11 9.80 -1.21
N CYS A 209 -1.84 10.81 -2.03
CA CYS A 209 -1.83 12.19 -1.55
C CYS A 209 -3.20 12.62 -0.98
N LYS A 210 -4.30 12.31 -1.68
CA LYS A 210 -5.65 12.60 -1.19
C LYS A 210 -6.02 11.80 0.06
N ALA A 211 -5.61 10.53 0.11
CA ALA A 211 -5.83 9.67 1.28
C ALA A 211 -5.08 10.23 2.50
N ALA A 212 -3.85 10.71 2.31
CA ALA A 212 -3.07 11.37 3.34
C ALA A 212 -3.71 12.68 3.82
N GLU A 213 -4.20 13.54 2.92
CA GLU A 213 -4.95 14.75 3.29
C GLU A 213 -6.20 14.40 4.13
N THR A 214 -6.99 13.43 3.66
CA THR A 214 -8.19 12.96 4.36
C THR A 214 -7.86 12.37 5.73
N PHE A 215 -6.74 11.64 5.83
CA PHE A 215 -6.27 11.09 7.08
C PHE A 215 -5.82 12.18 8.06
N GLN A 216 -5.11 13.22 7.60
CA GLN A 216 -4.74 14.36 8.47
C GLN A 216 -5.97 15.06 9.04
N ASP A 217 -7.02 15.22 8.22
CA ASP A 217 -8.29 15.81 8.67
C ASP A 217 -8.96 14.91 9.73
N ALA A 218 -8.96 13.59 9.52
CA ALA A 218 -9.48 12.63 10.50
C ALA A 218 -8.66 12.64 11.81
N ALA A 219 -7.34 12.75 11.72
CA ALA A 219 -6.46 12.81 12.86
C ALA A 219 -6.64 14.11 13.66
N GLU A 220 -6.87 15.24 12.99
CA GLU A 220 -7.22 16.51 13.65
C GLU A 220 -8.53 16.38 14.45
N ILE A 221 -9.54 15.72 13.86
CA ILE A 221 -10.82 15.42 14.54
C ILE A 221 -10.58 14.53 15.76
N ALA A 222 -9.80 13.46 15.63
CA ALA A 222 -9.48 12.56 16.74
C ALA A 222 -8.79 13.31 17.89
N HIS A 223 -7.84 14.20 17.57
CA HIS A 223 -7.20 15.08 18.55
C HIS A 223 -8.18 16.04 19.24
N ALA A 224 -9.11 16.64 18.48
CA ALA A 224 -10.15 17.51 19.03
C ALA A 224 -11.08 16.76 20.00
N ASN A 225 -11.40 15.50 19.68
CA ASN A 225 -12.18 14.61 20.53
C ASN A 225 -11.37 14.08 21.74
N GLY A 226 -10.05 14.17 21.68
CA GLY A 226 -9.13 13.66 22.71
C GLY A 226 -8.95 12.15 22.67
N VAL A 227 -9.09 11.55 21.49
CA VAL A 227 -8.83 10.13 21.22
C VAL A 227 -7.33 9.87 21.21
N ARG A 228 -6.91 8.73 21.75
CA ARG A 228 -5.56 8.17 21.62
C ARG A 228 -5.65 6.73 21.14
N ALA A 229 -4.71 6.31 20.30
CA ALA A 229 -4.65 4.96 19.78
C ALA A 229 -3.38 4.24 20.24
N ILE A 230 -3.44 2.93 20.38
CA ILE A 230 -2.28 2.09 20.65
C ILE A 230 -2.29 0.86 19.74
N ALA A 231 -1.11 0.43 19.30
CA ALA A 231 -0.96 -0.71 18.43
C ALA A 231 -0.45 -1.93 19.18
N GLY A 232 -1.01 -3.10 18.88
CA GLY A 232 -0.56 -4.33 19.53
C GLY A 232 -1.01 -5.63 18.89
N TYR A 233 -0.17 -6.63 19.05
CA TYR A 233 -0.53 -8.04 18.92
C TYR A 233 -1.10 -8.51 20.25
N ILE A 234 -2.40 -8.77 20.30
CA ILE A 234 -3.08 -9.19 21.53
C ILE A 234 -3.30 -10.70 21.49
N SER A 235 -2.63 -11.41 22.39
CA SER A 235 -2.83 -12.85 22.58
C SER A 235 -3.90 -13.09 23.63
N VAL A 236 -4.96 -13.81 23.24
CA VAL A 236 -6.12 -14.09 24.12
C VAL A 236 -6.36 -15.57 24.38
N ASN A 237 -5.61 -16.48 23.73
CA ASN A 237 -5.82 -17.93 23.87
C ASN A 237 -5.68 -18.41 25.33
N GLU A 238 -5.04 -17.62 26.20
CA GLU A 238 -5.00 -17.81 27.64
C GLU A 238 -4.95 -16.46 28.37
N PHE A 239 -5.99 -15.61 28.32
CA PHE A 239 -6.01 -14.21 28.85
C PHE A 239 -5.10 -13.89 30.06
N ARG A 240 -4.94 -14.80 31.04
CA ARG A 240 -4.06 -14.59 32.20
C ARG A 240 -2.59 -15.01 32.04
N ASN A 241 -2.29 -15.96 31.16
CA ASN A 241 -0.93 -16.45 30.88
C ASN A 241 -0.40 -15.97 29.53
N ALA A 242 -1.27 -15.38 28.71
CA ALA A 242 -0.91 -14.86 27.41
C ALA A 242 -0.03 -13.61 27.58
N THR A 243 0.95 -13.51 26.68
CA THR A 243 1.75 -12.29 26.51
C THR A 243 1.19 -11.53 25.33
N SER A 244 0.79 -10.29 25.57
CA SER A 244 0.49 -9.31 24.53
C SER A 244 1.74 -8.50 24.21
N TYR A 245 1.79 -7.93 23.01
CA TYR A 245 2.94 -7.16 22.53
C TYR A 245 2.44 -5.83 22.01
N LEU A 246 2.89 -4.73 22.60
CA LEU A 246 2.55 -3.37 22.19
C LEU A 246 3.68 -2.79 21.37
N ALA A 247 3.34 -2.25 20.21
CA ALA A 247 4.31 -1.83 19.22
C ALA A 247 4.81 -0.41 19.47
N TYR A 248 6.11 -0.21 19.35
CA TYR A 248 6.74 1.09 19.40
C TYR A 248 6.56 1.82 18.06
N PRO A 249 5.81 2.94 17.99
CA PRO A 249 5.46 3.57 16.72
C PRO A 249 6.66 3.93 15.81
N PRO A 250 7.79 4.44 16.35
CA PRO A 250 8.97 4.73 15.53
C PRO A 250 9.59 3.52 14.80
N ASP A 251 9.32 2.29 15.23
CA ASP A 251 9.98 1.10 14.67
C ASP A 251 9.13 0.35 13.62
N ASP A 252 7.92 0.83 13.33
CA ASP A 252 7.04 0.28 12.29
C ASP A 252 6.69 1.34 11.25
N MET A 253 7.00 1.08 9.97
CA MET A 253 6.80 2.08 8.92
C MET A 253 5.33 2.53 8.74
N VAL A 254 4.36 1.66 9.08
CA VAL A 254 2.92 1.99 8.98
C VAL A 254 2.49 2.82 10.18
N LEU A 255 2.92 2.49 11.40
CA LEU A 255 2.69 3.34 12.57
C LEU A 255 3.38 4.70 12.42
N ARG A 256 4.59 4.73 11.87
CA ARG A 256 5.26 5.98 11.49
C ARG A 256 4.43 6.76 10.48
N MET A 257 3.91 6.13 9.43
CA MET A 257 3.03 6.81 8.47
C MET A 257 1.80 7.43 9.16
N PHE A 258 1.16 6.73 10.09
CA PHE A 258 0.04 7.25 10.84
C PHE A 258 0.43 8.44 11.73
N GLU A 259 1.52 8.33 12.49
CA GLU A 259 1.99 9.40 13.38
C GLU A 259 2.52 10.62 12.59
N GLU A 260 3.25 10.39 11.51
CA GLU A 260 3.72 11.43 10.58
C GLU A 260 2.60 12.18 9.89
N LEU A 261 1.39 11.61 9.84
CA LEU A 261 0.15 12.23 9.39
C LEU A 261 -0.75 12.71 10.54
N GLY A 262 -0.28 12.63 11.79
CA GLY A 262 -0.89 13.26 12.95
C GLY A 262 -1.77 12.36 13.80
N MET A 263 -1.75 11.03 13.61
CA MET A 263 -2.50 10.12 14.47
C MET A 263 -1.96 10.16 15.92
N PRO A 264 -2.81 10.28 16.95
CA PRO A 264 -2.39 10.30 18.35
C PRO A 264 -2.00 8.89 18.83
N LEU A 265 -0.82 8.41 18.46
CA LEU A 265 -0.30 7.11 18.87
C LEU A 265 0.38 7.16 20.23
N ILE A 266 -0.03 6.27 21.14
CA ILE A 266 0.60 6.07 22.45
C ILE A 266 1.91 5.29 22.25
N HIS A 267 3.00 5.81 22.83
CA HIS A 267 4.30 5.14 22.88
C HIS A 267 4.34 4.21 24.11
N PRO A 268 4.50 2.88 23.95
CA PRO A 268 4.55 1.95 25.08
C PRO A 268 5.86 2.06 25.90
N GLY A 269 5.95 1.32 27.02
CA GLY A 269 7.10 1.27 27.93
C GLY A 269 6.81 1.65 29.40
N ILE A 270 5.55 1.76 29.83
CA ILE A 270 5.22 2.09 31.22
C ILE A 270 5.08 0.86 32.13
N CYS A 271 5.00 -0.36 31.60
CA CYS A 271 4.77 -1.52 32.42
C CYS A 271 5.96 -1.83 33.34
N GLN A 272 5.70 -1.95 34.63
CA GLN A 272 6.69 -2.31 35.66
C GLN A 272 6.34 -3.63 36.37
N ALA A 273 5.31 -4.35 35.90
CA ALA A 273 4.91 -5.62 36.49
C ALA A 273 5.94 -6.73 36.19
N GLU A 274 5.96 -7.77 37.03
CA GLU A 274 6.75 -8.97 36.75
C GLU A 274 6.31 -9.59 35.40
N GLY A 275 7.27 -9.96 34.57
CA GLY A 275 7.03 -10.49 33.23
C GLY A 275 6.92 -9.43 32.14
N CYS A 276 6.85 -8.14 32.50
CA CYS A 276 7.00 -7.06 31.53
C CYS A 276 8.46 -6.93 31.10
N SER A 277 8.67 -6.75 29.80
CA SER A 277 9.98 -6.46 29.23
C SER A 277 9.82 -5.62 27.98
N GLN A 278 10.90 -4.96 27.57
CA GLN A 278 10.91 -4.17 26.36
C GLN A 278 12.10 -4.59 25.50
N ASN A 279 11.86 -4.75 24.21
CA ASN A 279 12.91 -4.75 23.20
C ASN A 279 12.71 -3.54 22.29
N TYR A 280 13.42 -3.46 21.16
CA TYR A 280 13.32 -2.32 20.26
C TYR A 280 11.85 -2.05 19.87
N PHE A 281 11.17 -3.04 19.30
CA PHE A 281 9.84 -2.87 18.71
C PHE A 281 8.67 -3.12 19.65
N TRP A 282 8.85 -4.03 20.62
CA TRP A 282 7.76 -4.54 21.44
C TRP A 282 8.00 -4.21 22.92
N GLU A 283 6.97 -3.67 23.57
CA GLU A 283 6.75 -3.91 24.99
C GLU A 283 5.96 -5.20 25.16
N TRP A 284 6.58 -6.18 25.82
CA TRP A 284 5.99 -7.47 26.13
C TRP A 284 5.29 -7.32 27.46
N ILE A 285 4.00 -7.62 27.48
CA ILE A 285 3.17 -7.41 28.65
C ILE A 285 2.32 -8.66 28.90
N PRO A 286 2.42 -9.27 30.10
CA PRO A 286 1.41 -10.23 30.53
C PRO A 286 0.03 -9.58 30.41
N THR A 287 -0.91 -10.22 29.70
CA THR A 287 -2.17 -9.56 29.35
C THR A 287 -2.96 -9.09 30.58
N ASN A 288 -2.82 -9.74 31.74
CA ASN A 288 -3.40 -9.27 33.00
C ASN A 288 -2.80 -7.96 33.53
N ALA A 289 -1.53 -7.65 33.22
CA ALA A 289 -0.88 -6.40 33.61
C ALA A 289 -1.43 -5.19 32.84
N LEU A 290 -2.12 -5.39 31.71
CA LEU A 290 -2.91 -4.34 31.05
C LEU A 290 -4.13 -3.92 31.89
N PHE A 291 -4.60 -4.79 32.80
CA PHE A 291 -5.80 -4.61 33.61
C PHE A 291 -5.49 -4.81 35.10
N PRO A 292 -4.70 -3.92 35.72
CA PRO A 292 -4.13 -4.13 37.06
C PRO A 292 -5.18 -4.32 38.17
N GLN A 293 -6.40 -3.83 37.99
CA GLN A 293 -7.49 -3.96 38.97
C GLN A 293 -8.29 -5.27 38.82
N CYS A 294 -7.99 -6.08 37.81
CA CYS A 294 -8.75 -7.29 37.51
C CYS A 294 -8.26 -8.46 38.39
N SER A 295 -8.99 -8.74 39.46
CA SER A 295 -8.59 -9.74 40.46
C SER A 295 -8.63 -11.17 39.89
N PRO A 296 -7.77 -12.10 40.37
CA PRO A 296 -7.83 -13.51 39.95
C PRO A 296 -9.22 -14.11 40.16
N GLY A 297 -9.83 -14.64 39.09
CA GLY A 297 -11.17 -15.25 39.13
C GLY A 297 -12.35 -14.31 38.91
N GLN A 298 -12.11 -12.99 38.79
CA GLN A 298 -13.14 -12.03 38.36
C GLN A 298 -13.45 -12.20 36.86
N ASP A 299 -14.71 -11.96 36.49
CA ASP A 299 -15.14 -11.92 35.09
C ASP A 299 -14.47 -10.72 34.41
N PRO A 300 -13.67 -10.92 33.35
CA PRO A 300 -12.99 -9.83 32.65
C PRO A 300 -13.94 -8.69 32.29
N VAL A 301 -15.17 -8.98 31.85
CA VAL A 301 -16.15 -7.96 31.43
C VAL A 301 -16.52 -7.00 32.59
N THR A 302 -16.27 -7.39 33.83
CA THR A 302 -16.51 -6.57 35.03
C THR A 302 -15.29 -5.76 35.49
N CYS A 303 -14.20 -5.77 34.72
CA CYS A 303 -12.93 -5.10 35.01
C CYS A 303 -12.66 -3.89 34.10
N ASP A 304 -13.68 -3.12 33.75
CA ASP A 304 -13.62 -2.03 32.76
C ASP A 304 -13.05 -0.69 33.27
N GLY A 305 -12.52 -0.66 34.51
CA GLY A 305 -12.15 0.57 35.22
C GLY A 305 -10.79 1.15 34.86
N GLU A 306 -9.71 0.60 35.43
CA GLU A 306 -8.35 1.10 35.24
C GLU A 306 -7.56 0.18 34.31
N VAL A 307 -7.23 0.71 33.14
CA VAL A 307 -6.32 0.12 32.16
C VAL A 307 -4.93 0.71 32.33
N LEU A 308 -3.89 -0.06 32.02
CA LEU A 308 -2.51 0.43 32.04
C LEU A 308 -2.34 1.57 31.02
N TYR A 309 -2.79 1.33 29.78
CA TYR A 309 -2.77 2.32 28.72
C TYR A 309 -4.19 2.85 28.46
N PRO A 310 -4.44 4.17 28.58
CA PRO A 310 -5.75 4.76 28.36
C PRO A 310 -6.05 4.90 26.85
N ALA A 311 -6.08 3.78 26.15
CA ALA A 311 -6.33 3.73 24.71
C ALA A 311 -7.81 3.94 24.43
N ASP A 312 -8.13 4.95 23.64
CA ASP A 312 -9.48 5.18 23.13
C ASP A 312 -9.71 4.38 21.82
N MET A 313 -8.64 3.90 21.18
CA MET A 313 -8.70 3.08 19.98
C MET A 313 -7.60 2.02 19.99
N TRP A 314 -7.93 0.78 19.61
CA TRP A 314 -6.94 -0.27 19.40
C TRP A 314 -6.62 -0.46 17.92
N LEU A 315 -5.33 -0.43 17.61
CA LEU A 315 -4.78 -0.84 16.32
C LEU A 315 -4.33 -2.30 16.44
N TYR A 316 -5.19 -3.24 16.04
CA TYR A 316 -4.88 -4.66 16.22
C TYR A 316 -3.97 -5.16 15.10
N ASP A 317 -2.99 -5.98 15.47
CA ASP A 317 -2.12 -6.63 14.50
C ASP A 317 -2.93 -7.49 13.52
N HIS A 318 -2.82 -7.21 12.22
CA HIS A 318 -3.61 -7.86 11.17
C HIS A 318 -3.51 -9.40 11.20
N ARG A 319 -2.42 -9.98 11.71
CA ARG A 319 -2.26 -11.44 11.85
C ARG A 319 -3.27 -12.09 12.79
N THR A 320 -3.87 -11.28 13.65
CA THR A 320 -4.86 -11.72 14.63
C THR A 320 -6.29 -11.39 14.21
N THR A 321 -6.53 -10.90 12.99
CA THR A 321 -7.83 -10.36 12.54
C THR A 321 -9.00 -11.25 12.96
N LEU A 322 -9.03 -12.53 12.56
CA LEU A 322 -10.17 -13.41 12.89
C LEU A 322 -10.36 -13.61 14.39
N SER A 323 -9.28 -13.71 15.15
CA SER A 323 -9.34 -13.84 16.60
C SER A 323 -9.84 -12.55 17.23
N PHE A 324 -9.26 -11.40 16.86
CA PHE A 324 -9.57 -10.08 17.43
C PHE A 324 -11.00 -9.64 17.13
N THR A 325 -11.47 -9.85 15.90
CA THR A 325 -12.82 -9.45 15.48
C THR A 325 -13.88 -10.50 15.84
N SER A 326 -13.49 -11.63 16.43
CA SER A 326 -14.46 -12.63 16.88
C SER A 326 -15.35 -12.08 18.00
N PRO A 327 -16.63 -12.48 18.07
CA PRO A 327 -17.50 -12.11 19.20
C PRO A 327 -16.92 -12.52 20.55
N ASP A 328 -16.13 -13.60 20.59
CA ASP A 328 -15.57 -14.18 21.80
C ASP A 328 -14.35 -13.42 22.33
N PHE A 329 -13.64 -12.65 21.47
CA PHE A 329 -12.48 -11.86 21.86
C PHE A 329 -12.78 -10.92 23.03
N ARG A 330 -13.94 -10.27 22.95
CA ARG A 330 -14.42 -9.30 23.95
C ARG A 330 -14.61 -9.91 25.35
N ASN A 331 -14.81 -11.22 25.43
CA ASN A 331 -14.91 -11.93 26.71
C ASN A 331 -13.53 -12.14 27.35
N SER A 332 -12.47 -12.05 26.56
CA SER A 332 -11.09 -12.32 26.94
C SER A 332 -10.20 -11.09 26.86
N PHE A 333 -10.74 -9.91 26.57
CA PHE A 333 -9.98 -8.66 26.55
C PHE A 333 -10.91 -7.49 26.89
N PRO A 334 -11.10 -7.17 28.17
CA PRO A 334 -12.16 -6.29 28.64
C PRO A 334 -11.82 -4.80 28.54
N ASP A 335 -11.05 -4.43 27.52
CA ASP A 335 -10.69 -3.05 27.28
C ASP A 335 -11.92 -2.24 26.84
N PRO A 336 -12.20 -1.07 27.47
CA PRO A 336 -13.36 -0.26 27.13
C PRO A 336 -13.48 0.14 25.65
N ALA A 337 -12.36 0.38 24.95
CA ALA A 337 -12.35 0.67 23.52
C ALA A 337 -12.73 -0.57 22.70
N VAL A 338 -12.18 -1.73 23.03
CA VAL A 338 -12.58 -3.00 22.39
C VAL A 338 -14.05 -3.32 22.61
N LEU A 339 -14.56 -3.13 23.85
CA LEU A 339 -15.97 -3.34 24.18
C LEU A 339 -16.91 -2.35 23.46
N ARG A 340 -16.42 -1.19 23.01
CA ARG A 340 -17.21 -0.25 22.20
C ARG A 340 -17.02 -0.43 20.69
N GLY A 341 -16.19 -1.39 20.26
CA GLY A 341 -15.87 -1.57 18.85
C GLY A 341 -14.97 -0.45 18.30
N GLN A 342 -14.21 0.23 19.17
CA GLN A 342 -13.27 1.27 18.78
C GLN A 342 -11.90 0.65 18.49
N TYR A 343 -11.81 -0.01 17.35
CA TYR A 343 -10.58 -0.62 16.88
C TYR A 343 -10.52 -0.62 15.35
N GLU A 344 -9.33 -0.78 14.80
CA GLU A 344 -9.10 -0.97 13.37
C GLU A 344 -7.81 -1.79 13.15
N TYR A 345 -7.66 -2.40 11.98
CA TYR A 345 -6.48 -3.22 11.70
C TYR A 345 -5.20 -2.38 11.56
N TRP A 346 -4.08 -2.96 11.95
CA TRP A 346 -2.74 -2.46 11.71
C TRP A 346 -1.94 -3.47 10.87
N PRO A 347 -1.58 -3.13 9.62
CA PRO A 347 -0.77 -3.98 8.77
C PRO A 347 0.72 -3.86 9.14
N ILE A 348 1.12 -4.48 10.26
CA ILE A 348 2.50 -4.53 10.74
C ILE A 348 3.48 -4.88 9.60
N GLY A 349 4.61 -4.16 9.56
CA GLY A 349 5.69 -4.43 8.61
C GLY A 349 5.36 -4.13 7.15
N GLY A 350 4.19 -3.55 6.86
CA GLY A 350 3.90 -2.95 5.57
C GLY A 350 3.77 -3.89 4.36
N GLY A 351 3.80 -5.22 4.55
CA GLY A 351 3.53 -6.27 3.54
C GLY A 351 3.76 -5.85 2.08
N ILE A 352 2.68 -5.43 1.41
CA ILE A 352 2.71 -4.85 0.07
C ILE A 352 3.05 -3.34 0.15
N ILE A 353 4.23 -2.94 -0.30
CA ILE A 353 4.78 -1.60 -0.07
C ILE A 353 4.72 -0.73 -1.34
N SER A 354 3.54 -0.19 -1.65
CA SER A 354 3.30 0.62 -2.86
C SER A 354 2.46 1.88 -2.58
N PHE A 355 2.42 2.83 -3.53
CA PHE A 355 1.53 4.00 -3.42
C PHE A 355 0.07 3.59 -3.28
N LYS A 356 -0.37 2.61 -4.10
CA LYS A 356 -1.72 2.06 -4.09
C LYS A 356 -2.09 1.52 -2.70
N HIS A 357 -1.25 0.63 -2.16
CA HIS A 357 -1.57 -0.01 -0.87
C HIS A 357 -1.48 0.96 0.31
N ALA A 358 -0.51 1.88 0.32
CA ALA A 358 -0.46 2.94 1.33
C ALA A 358 -1.74 3.81 1.31
N ALA A 359 -2.27 4.11 0.12
CA ALA A 359 -3.53 4.84 -0.03
C ALA A 359 -4.73 4.04 0.51
N GLU A 360 -4.77 2.73 0.26
CA GLU A 360 -5.81 1.83 0.77
C GLU A 360 -5.82 1.78 2.30
N ILE A 361 -4.65 1.61 2.93
CA ILE A 361 -4.51 1.59 4.39
C ILE A 361 -5.07 2.89 5.00
N LEU A 362 -4.65 4.05 4.48
CA LEU A 362 -5.13 5.35 4.96
C LEU A 362 -6.63 5.54 4.71
N SER A 363 -7.16 5.03 3.60
CA SER A 363 -8.57 5.13 3.25
C SER A 363 -9.47 4.26 4.14
N ILE A 364 -8.97 3.14 4.65
CA ILE A 364 -9.69 2.34 5.66
C ILE A 364 -9.60 2.99 7.04
N MET A 365 -8.41 3.46 7.42
CA MET A 365 -8.17 4.00 8.77
C MET A 365 -8.84 5.37 9.01
N ALA A 366 -8.82 6.28 8.04
CA ALA A 366 -9.30 7.65 8.24
C ALA A 366 -10.78 7.73 8.66
N PRO A 367 -11.74 7.02 8.02
CA PRO A 367 -13.12 7.01 8.47
C PRO A 367 -13.33 6.39 9.86
N ALA A 368 -12.51 5.41 10.24
CA ALA A 368 -12.55 4.82 11.58
C ALA A 368 -12.06 5.84 12.62
N LEU A 369 -10.88 6.40 12.40
CA LEU A 369 -10.24 7.39 13.28
C LEU A 369 -11.13 8.61 13.53
N ALA A 370 -11.76 9.17 12.48
CA ALA A 370 -12.63 10.34 12.59
C ALA A 370 -13.89 10.11 13.43
N LYS A 371 -14.33 8.86 13.59
CA LYS A 371 -15.55 8.49 14.33
C LYS A 371 -15.30 8.08 15.78
N MET A 372 -14.04 7.86 16.16
CA MET A 372 -13.72 7.40 17.50
C MET A 372 -14.10 8.46 18.54
N GLU A 373 -14.63 7.99 19.67
CA GLU A 373 -14.97 8.82 20.80
C GLU A 373 -13.95 8.62 21.91
N ARG A 374 -13.74 9.66 22.73
CA ARG A 374 -12.90 9.54 23.90
C ARG A 374 -13.61 8.70 24.97
N ILE A 375 -12.90 7.71 25.49
CA ILE A 375 -13.39 6.77 26.51
C ILE A 375 -12.72 7.07 27.85
N HIS A 376 -11.43 7.40 27.84
CA HIS A 376 -10.67 7.68 29.05
C HIS A 376 -10.49 9.18 29.29
N ASP A 377 -10.04 9.56 30.48
CA ASP A 377 -9.74 10.95 30.78
C ASP A 377 -8.66 11.51 29.86
N ARG A 378 -8.83 12.78 29.48
CA ARG A 378 -7.92 13.47 28.56
C ARG A 378 -6.57 13.65 29.25
N THR A 379 -5.50 13.22 28.59
CA THR A 379 -4.13 13.53 28.99
C THR A 379 -3.56 14.64 28.08
N PRO A 380 -2.54 15.39 28.52
CA PRO A 380 -1.82 16.29 27.64
C PRO A 380 -1.05 15.49 26.58
N CYS A 381 -0.95 16.03 25.37
CA CYS A 381 -0.04 15.53 24.34
C CYS A 381 1.36 16.14 24.50
N THR A 382 2.35 15.53 23.85
CA THR A 382 3.74 16.00 23.81
C THR A 382 4.03 16.67 22.47
N ALA A 383 4.50 17.93 22.50
CA ALA A 383 4.95 18.58 21.27
C ALA A 383 6.21 17.88 20.74
N ALA A 384 6.16 17.42 19.48
CA ALA A 384 7.25 16.69 18.86
C ALA A 384 7.25 16.92 17.35
N ASN A 385 8.43 16.88 16.72
CA ASN A 385 8.53 16.86 15.27
C ASN A 385 8.50 15.41 14.79
N VAL A 386 7.30 14.88 14.54
CA VAL A 386 7.07 13.47 14.18
C VAL A 386 7.74 13.02 12.88
N SER A 387 8.12 13.96 12.01
CA SER A 387 8.84 13.68 10.77
C SER A 387 10.37 13.76 10.89
N SER A 388 10.91 14.10 12.06
CA SER A 388 12.34 14.24 12.31
C SER A 388 13.05 12.89 12.49
N ILE A 389 14.37 12.89 12.25
CA ILE A 389 15.21 11.71 12.52
C ILE A 389 15.24 11.45 14.02
N GLU A 390 15.33 12.49 14.85
CA GLU A 390 15.35 12.39 16.30
C GLU A 390 14.09 11.66 16.82
N HIS A 391 12.91 12.02 16.30
CA HIS A 391 11.67 11.32 16.66
C HIS A 391 11.62 9.88 16.13
N ALA A 392 12.19 9.62 14.94
CA ALA A 392 12.31 8.27 14.38
C ALA A 392 13.31 7.38 15.13
N GLN A 393 14.24 7.96 15.90
CA GLN A 393 15.20 7.26 16.75
C GLN A 393 14.63 7.00 18.14
N ASP A 394 14.16 8.07 18.77
CA ASP A 394 13.91 8.08 20.21
C ASP A 394 12.43 7.95 20.55
N GLY A 395 11.53 8.30 19.61
CA GLY A 395 10.10 8.42 19.87
C GLY A 395 9.76 9.39 20.99
N LEU A 396 8.78 9.03 21.81
CA LEU A 396 8.31 9.81 22.95
C LEU A 396 8.49 9.06 24.26
N ALA A 397 8.39 9.79 25.37
CA ALA A 397 8.32 9.18 26.69
C ALA A 397 7.14 8.21 26.79
N ALA A 398 7.36 7.07 27.45
CA ALA A 398 6.36 6.02 27.61
C ALA A 398 5.02 6.56 28.16
N GLY A 399 3.91 6.10 27.59
CA GLY A 399 2.54 6.54 27.85
C GLY A 399 2.15 7.87 27.20
N SER A 400 3.08 8.55 26.53
CA SER A 400 2.81 9.81 25.83
C SER A 400 2.41 9.59 24.37
N TYR A 401 1.88 10.64 23.75
CA TYR A 401 1.53 10.69 22.33
C TYR A 401 1.80 12.09 21.78
N ALA A 402 2.10 12.20 20.49
CA ALA A 402 2.44 13.48 19.86
C ALA A 402 1.25 14.43 19.82
N CYS A 403 1.49 15.75 19.88
CA CYS A 403 0.46 16.74 19.57
C CYS A 403 0.25 16.87 18.06
N PHE A 404 -0.99 17.11 17.63
CA PHE A 404 -1.28 17.42 16.23
C PHE A 404 -0.66 18.76 15.83
N ASP A 405 0.23 18.73 14.84
CA ASP A 405 0.80 19.93 14.24
C ASP A 405 1.18 19.67 12.78
N ARG A 406 0.37 20.22 11.86
CA ARG A 406 0.59 20.08 10.41
C ARG A 406 1.95 20.61 9.94
N ALA A 407 2.60 21.50 10.70
CA ALA A 407 3.91 22.06 10.33
C ALA A 407 5.06 21.06 10.45
N VAL A 408 4.87 19.99 11.23
CA VAL A 408 5.89 18.96 11.50
C VAL A 408 5.52 17.59 10.96
N HIS A 409 4.38 17.48 10.27
CA HIS A 409 3.96 16.28 9.56
C HIS A 409 4.77 16.06 8.28
N ARG A 410 4.91 14.81 7.85
CA ARG A 410 5.78 14.43 6.72
C ARG A 410 5.21 14.92 5.38
N ALA A 411 5.81 15.99 4.85
CA ALA A 411 5.34 16.63 3.63
C ALA A 411 5.35 15.73 2.38
N SER A 412 6.20 14.70 2.31
CA SER A 412 6.30 13.79 1.15
C SER A 412 4.98 13.11 0.79
N TYR A 413 4.13 12.82 1.78
CA TYR A 413 2.79 12.25 1.53
C TYR A 413 1.84 13.24 0.85
N LEU A 414 2.06 14.55 1.03
CA LEU A 414 1.16 15.62 0.57
C LEU A 414 1.61 16.24 -0.76
N GLN A 415 2.64 15.70 -1.40
CA GLN A 415 3.15 16.17 -2.69
C GLN A 415 2.34 15.58 -3.85
N CYS A 416 1.11 16.08 -4.03
CA CYS A 416 0.20 15.64 -5.09
C CYS A 416 0.79 15.91 -6.48
N PRO A 417 0.91 14.89 -7.36
CA PRO A 417 1.25 15.10 -8.77
C PRO A 417 0.24 16.05 -9.43
N ALA A 418 0.74 16.99 -10.25
CA ALA A 418 -0.14 17.86 -11.01
C ALA A 418 -1.02 17.03 -11.94
N MET A 419 -2.35 17.14 -11.80
CA MET A 419 -3.27 16.50 -12.73
C MET A 419 -2.99 17.02 -14.13
N LYS A 420 -2.36 16.19 -14.97
CA LYS A 420 -2.27 16.44 -16.41
C LYS A 420 -3.70 16.42 -16.92
N LYS A 421 -4.33 17.60 -17.05
CA LYS A 421 -5.63 17.72 -17.73
C LYS A 421 -5.46 17.02 -19.07
N LYS A 422 -6.13 15.86 -19.24
CA LYS A 422 -6.33 15.27 -20.56
C LYS A 422 -7.12 16.28 -21.36
N VAL A 423 -6.42 17.16 -22.08
CA VAL A 423 -7.01 17.93 -23.16
C VAL A 423 -7.41 16.88 -24.19
N SER A 424 -8.69 16.50 -24.16
CA SER A 424 -9.29 15.66 -25.18
C SER A 424 -8.97 16.32 -26.53
N ASN A 425 -8.13 15.65 -27.33
CA ASN A 425 -7.87 16.05 -28.72
C ASN A 425 -9.16 16.07 -29.56
N GLY A 426 -10.29 15.54 -29.03
CA GLY A 426 -11.62 15.70 -29.61
C GLY A 426 -12.15 17.14 -29.59
N ALA A 427 -11.70 17.99 -28.65
CA ALA A 427 -12.11 19.40 -28.63
C ALA A 427 -11.40 20.24 -29.72
N ILE A 428 -10.15 19.90 -30.05
CA ILE A 428 -9.37 20.62 -31.07
C ILE A 428 -9.79 20.18 -32.48
N ILE A 429 -10.11 18.89 -32.68
CA ILE A 429 -10.65 18.40 -33.96
C ILE A 429 -12.10 18.89 -34.17
N GLY A 430 -12.91 19.03 -33.12
CA GLY A 430 -14.26 19.61 -33.21
C GLY A 430 -14.27 21.08 -33.66
N ILE A 431 -13.30 21.88 -33.24
CA ILE A 431 -13.18 23.29 -33.65
C ILE A 431 -12.62 23.40 -35.08
N CYS A 432 -11.63 22.58 -35.47
CA CYS A 432 -11.12 22.59 -36.84
C CYS A 432 -12.12 22.03 -37.87
N CYS A 433 -12.84 20.96 -37.55
CA CYS A 433 -13.89 20.41 -38.42
C CYS A 433 -15.16 21.28 -38.43
N GLY A 434 -15.48 21.95 -37.32
CA GLY A 434 -16.57 22.92 -37.24
C GLY A 434 -16.32 24.12 -38.15
N VAL A 435 -15.11 24.68 -38.16
CA VAL A 435 -14.75 25.83 -39.01
C VAL A 435 -14.70 25.44 -40.50
N VAL A 436 -14.15 24.26 -40.83
CA VAL A 436 -14.14 23.78 -42.23
C VAL A 436 -15.54 23.42 -42.71
N GLY A 437 -16.38 22.82 -41.87
CA GLY A 437 -17.78 22.52 -42.16
C GLY A 437 -18.62 23.78 -42.36
N LEU A 438 -18.39 24.83 -41.56
CA LEU A 438 -19.10 26.10 -41.68
C LEU A 438 -18.65 26.87 -42.93
N LEU A 439 -17.36 26.83 -43.27
CA LEU A 439 -16.84 27.43 -44.52
C LEU A 439 -17.34 26.68 -45.77
N LEU A 440 -17.42 25.34 -45.74
CA LEU A 440 -18.01 24.55 -46.81
C LEU A 440 -19.52 24.75 -46.93
N GLY A 441 -20.23 24.87 -45.80
CA GLY A 441 -21.66 25.17 -45.76
C GLY A 441 -21.98 26.54 -46.33
N VAL A 442 -21.20 27.58 -45.98
CA VAL A 442 -21.33 28.93 -46.54
C VAL A 442 -20.98 28.94 -48.04
N ALA A 443 -19.93 28.22 -48.46
CA ALA A 443 -19.58 28.09 -49.88
C ALA A 443 -20.67 27.38 -50.68
N LEU A 444 -21.28 26.32 -50.14
CA LEU A 444 -22.40 25.59 -50.76
C LEU A 444 -23.68 26.42 -50.82
N LEU A 445 -23.98 27.21 -49.78
CA LEU A 445 -25.12 28.14 -49.78
C LEU A 445 -24.90 29.29 -50.78
N TYR A 446 -23.67 29.82 -50.87
CA TYR A 446 -23.30 30.81 -51.88
C TYR A 446 -23.43 30.25 -53.31
N TYR A 447 -22.97 29.01 -53.53
CA TYR A 447 -23.09 28.33 -54.83
C TYR A 447 -24.55 28.01 -55.19
N ARG A 448 -25.36 27.58 -54.21
CA ARG A 448 -26.80 27.33 -54.38
C ARG A 448 -27.57 28.60 -54.69
N LYS A 449 -27.30 29.71 -53.99
CA LYS A 449 -27.93 31.01 -54.27
C LYS A 449 -27.58 31.50 -55.68
N LYS A 450 -26.32 31.37 -56.11
CA LYS A 450 -25.89 31.70 -57.48
C LYS A 450 -26.56 30.82 -58.55
N ARG A 451 -26.88 29.56 -58.22
CA ARG A 451 -27.58 28.63 -59.12
C ARG A 451 -29.10 28.85 -59.13
N SER A 452 -29.70 29.32 -58.02
CA SER A 452 -31.12 29.65 -57.92
C SER A 452 -31.49 30.92 -58.70
N VAL A 453 -30.64 31.95 -58.66
CA VAL A 453 -30.81 33.16 -59.51
C VAL A 453 -30.72 32.84 -61.01
N LYS A 454 -30.05 31.74 -61.38
CA LYS A 454 -29.99 31.27 -62.77
C LYS A 454 -31.17 30.37 -63.16
N LYS A 455 -31.95 29.87 -62.19
CA LYS A 455 -33.11 28.98 -62.42
C LYS A 455 -34.46 29.69 -62.27
N GLU A 456 -34.54 30.84 -61.60
CA GLU A 456 -35.75 31.68 -61.54
C GLU A 456 -36.10 32.39 -62.87
N ASN A 457 -35.31 32.18 -63.94
CA ASN A 457 -35.63 32.59 -65.32
C ASN A 457 -36.22 31.45 -66.18
N LEU A 458 -36.51 30.28 -65.62
CA LEU A 458 -37.22 29.21 -66.33
C LEU A 458 -38.21 28.52 -65.39
N GLU A 459 -39.51 28.67 -65.71
CA GLU A 459 -40.62 27.77 -65.34
C GLU A 459 -41.07 27.91 -63.87
N GLU A 460 -42.12 28.65 -63.51
CA GLU A 460 -43.53 28.57 -63.95
C GLU A 460 -44.08 27.12 -64.03
N GLY A 461 -44.88 26.72 -63.03
CA GLY A 461 -45.74 25.54 -63.13
C GLY A 461 -45.89 24.66 -61.86
N LYS A 462 -46.88 25.00 -61.02
CA LYS A 462 -47.58 24.25 -59.93
C LYS A 462 -47.92 22.76 -60.26
N PRO A 463 -48.56 21.93 -59.37
CA PRO A 463 -48.89 22.07 -57.93
C PRO A 463 -48.73 20.79 -57.04
N GLU A 464 -48.95 21.00 -55.72
CA GLU A 464 -49.57 20.18 -54.64
C GLU A 464 -49.78 18.66 -54.86
N SER A 465 -49.40 17.77 -53.93
CA SER A 465 -50.05 17.62 -52.61
C SER A 465 -49.38 16.50 -51.79
N SER A 466 -49.35 16.68 -50.47
CA SER A 466 -49.30 15.64 -49.43
C SER A 466 -50.33 16.06 -48.38
N PRO A 467 -50.94 15.11 -47.66
CA PRO A 467 -50.82 15.29 -46.21
C PRO A 467 -50.73 13.98 -45.41
N GLU A 468 -50.14 14.14 -44.21
CA GLU A 468 -50.54 13.53 -42.92
C GLU A 468 -50.44 11.99 -42.79
N ALA A 469 -50.24 11.37 -41.62
CA ALA A 469 -50.37 11.75 -40.22
C ALA A 469 -49.57 10.69 -39.39
N THR A 470 -48.81 11.08 -38.37
CA THR A 470 -49.11 10.94 -36.92
C THR A 470 -49.05 9.54 -36.28
N ASN A 471 -48.47 9.54 -35.06
CA ASN A 471 -48.86 8.78 -33.86
C ASN A 471 -48.55 7.28 -33.88
N ASN A 472 -48.37 6.57 -32.76
CA ASN A 472 -48.09 6.82 -31.35
C ASN A 472 -47.87 5.41 -30.76
N ASP A 473 -47.29 5.39 -29.56
CA ASP A 473 -47.66 4.48 -28.46
C ASP A 473 -47.08 3.06 -28.32
N SER A 474 -46.46 2.93 -27.14
CA SER A 474 -46.75 1.99 -26.05
C SER A 474 -46.29 0.54 -26.08
N THR A 475 -46.21 0.03 -24.84
CA THR A 475 -46.29 -1.38 -24.36
C THR A 475 -44.97 -2.17 -24.45
N THR A 476 -44.51 -2.97 -23.46
CA THR A 476 -45.15 -3.66 -22.31
C THR A 476 -44.04 -4.27 -21.42
N MET A 477 -44.27 -4.37 -20.10
CA MET A 477 -43.76 -5.44 -19.19
C MET A 477 -44.63 -6.73 -19.39
N PRO A 478 -44.35 -7.98 -18.88
CA PRO A 478 -43.95 -8.31 -17.49
C PRO A 478 -43.21 -9.67 -17.20
N HIS A 479 -43.08 -9.97 -15.90
CA HIS A 479 -42.80 -11.25 -15.20
C HIS A 479 -41.35 -11.78 -15.21
N GLY A 480 -40.78 -12.40 -14.17
CA GLY A 480 -41.28 -12.88 -12.88
C GLY A 480 -40.62 -14.24 -12.52
N LEU A 481 -40.05 -14.34 -11.31
CA LEU A 481 -39.77 -15.55 -10.51
C LEU A 481 -38.83 -16.66 -11.04
N SER A 482 -37.68 -16.79 -10.37
CA SER A 482 -37.25 -18.00 -9.63
C SER A 482 -36.05 -17.66 -8.76
#